data_AF-A0A7C4Z2H1-F1
#
_entry.id   AF-A0A7C4Z2H1-F1
#
_cell.length_a   1.000
_cell.length_b   1.000
_cell.length_c   1.000
_cell.angle_alpha   90.00
_cell.angle_beta   90.00
_cell.angle_gamma   90.00
#
_symmetry.space_group_name_H-M   'P 1'
#
loop_
_entity.id
_entity.type
_entity.pdbx_description
1 polymer ?
#
loop_
_entity_poly.entity_id
_entity_poly.type
_entity_poly.pdbx_seq_one_letter_code
_entity_poly.pdbx_strand_id
1 'polypeptide(L)'
;MSGRPEQSNESLSPEGKGISRRALLQKTGWAVPVIVALTIPQDAYACVSPCRNTLSQGYWKNHPNSWPVDGLTIGGVPYDIDQLIEILKTPPKGDATYILAHQLIAAKLNVAIGCPPPIVNGTNLIEKADELLREYPLGSRPSKNVKTAMTTLAEKLDDYNNGKPYN
;
A
#
# COMPACT_ATOMS: atom_id res chain seq x y z
N MET A 1 -24.56 56.65 44.20
CA MET A 1 -24.11 55.46 43.45
C MET A 1 -23.76 55.92 42.03
N SER A 2 -22.48 56.13 41.71
CA SER A 2 -21.56 55.12 41.12
C SER A 2 -22.18 54.34 39.95
N GLY A 3 -21.67 54.53 38.73
CA GLY A 3 -21.90 53.63 37.59
C GLY A 3 -22.04 54.33 36.24
N ARG A 4 -21.04 54.15 35.38
CA ARG A 4 -20.83 54.67 34.02
C ARG A 4 -21.67 53.88 32.96
N PRO A 5 -21.60 54.18 31.64
CA PRO A 5 -22.76 54.52 30.80
C PRO A 5 -23.06 53.46 29.72
N GLU A 6 -24.16 53.59 29.00
CA GLU A 6 -24.26 52.94 27.69
C GLU A 6 -25.00 53.80 26.67
N GLN A 7 -24.22 54.16 25.63
CA GLN A 7 -24.58 54.45 24.25
C GLN A 7 -25.64 55.52 23.96
N SER A 8 -25.17 56.61 23.35
CA SER A 8 -26.01 57.51 22.58
C SER A 8 -25.26 58.09 21.40
N ASN A 9 -25.99 58.17 20.28
CA ASN A 9 -25.78 58.89 19.02
C ASN A 9 -25.45 57.98 17.82
N GLU A 10 -26.37 57.69 16.89
CA GLU A 10 -27.36 58.53 16.18
C GLU A 10 -26.71 59.69 15.41
N SER A 11 -26.46 59.41 14.13
CA SER A 11 -26.89 60.16 12.93
C SER A 11 -26.76 61.69 12.92
N LEU A 12 -26.05 62.22 11.91
CA LEU A 12 -26.46 63.33 10.99
C LEU A 12 -25.20 63.85 10.25
N SER A 13 -25.01 63.50 8.98
CA SER A 13 -25.32 64.35 7.78
C SER A 13 -24.10 65.20 7.33
N PRO A 14 -23.99 65.76 6.11
CA PRO A 14 -24.82 65.65 4.91
C PRO A 14 -24.07 65.20 3.65
N GLU A 15 -24.87 64.95 2.62
CA GLU A 15 -24.44 64.75 1.24
C GLU A 15 -23.79 66.00 0.62
N GLY A 16 -22.78 65.78 -0.22
CA GLY A 16 -22.17 66.79 -1.09
C GLY A 16 -21.41 66.12 -2.23
N LYS A 17 -22.00 66.16 -3.42
CA LYS A 17 -21.61 65.48 -4.67
C LYS A 17 -20.14 65.70 -5.07
N GLY A 18 -19.43 64.61 -5.39
CA GLY A 18 -18.10 64.64 -6.00
C GLY A 18 -17.72 63.29 -6.60
N ILE A 19 -17.39 63.30 -7.89
CA ILE A 19 -17.18 62.15 -8.78
C ILE A 19 -15.91 61.38 -8.41
N SER A 20 -15.98 60.04 -8.26
CA SER A 20 -15.07 59.08 -8.90
C SER A 20 -15.41 57.64 -8.51
N ARG A 21 -15.62 56.78 -9.52
CA ARG A 21 -15.96 55.35 -9.38
C ARG A 21 -14.74 54.59 -8.85
N ARG A 22 -14.67 54.38 -7.53
CA ARG A 22 -13.76 53.42 -6.90
C ARG A 22 -14.60 52.36 -6.19
N ALA A 23 -14.53 51.15 -6.73
CA ALA A 23 -15.33 49.99 -6.38
C ALA A 23 -15.23 49.66 -4.88
N LEU A 24 -16.40 49.59 -4.25
CA LEU A 24 -16.61 49.00 -2.94
C LEU A 24 -16.76 47.49 -3.15
N LEU A 25 -15.86 46.68 -2.62
CA LEU A 25 -16.16 45.31 -2.24
C LEU A 25 -15.20 44.90 -1.11
N GLN A 26 -15.83 44.51 -0.01
CA GLN A 26 -15.25 44.18 1.28
C GLN A 26 -14.13 43.15 1.14
N LYS A 27 -12.92 43.50 1.57
CA LYS A 27 -11.85 42.53 1.81
C LYS A 27 -12.14 41.82 3.12
N THR A 28 -13.05 40.84 3.10
CA THR A 28 -13.11 39.83 4.15
C THR A 28 -11.85 38.99 4.04
N GLY A 29 -10.95 39.22 4.99
CA GLY A 29 -9.76 38.40 5.16
C GLY A 29 -10.15 37.00 5.60
N TRP A 30 -9.88 36.02 4.76
CA TRP A 30 -9.27 34.75 5.15
C TRP A 30 -8.64 34.18 3.89
N ALA A 31 -7.33 33.93 3.96
CA ALA A 31 -6.61 33.27 2.89
C ALA A 31 -7.17 31.85 2.74
N VAL A 32 -7.89 31.59 1.64
CA VAL A 32 -8.09 30.22 1.20
C VAL A 32 -6.80 29.83 0.49
N PRO A 33 -6.00 28.88 1.00
CA PRO A 33 -4.83 28.43 0.29
C PRO A 33 -5.29 27.89 -1.06
N VAL A 34 -4.70 28.43 -2.12
CA VAL A 34 -4.74 27.83 -3.46
C VAL A 34 -4.16 26.44 -3.29
N ILE A 35 -5.02 25.42 -3.18
CA ILE A 35 -4.60 24.05 -3.44
C ILE A 35 -4.32 24.04 -4.94
N VAL A 36 -3.06 24.32 -5.31
CA VAL A 36 -2.53 23.79 -6.57
C VAL A 36 -2.62 22.29 -6.38
N ALA A 37 -3.71 21.69 -6.85
CA ALA A 37 -3.75 20.27 -7.12
C ALA A 37 -2.64 20.06 -8.15
N LEU A 38 -1.44 19.72 -7.67
CA LEU A 38 -0.48 18.98 -8.45
C LEU A 38 -1.19 17.66 -8.74
N THR A 39 -2.01 17.63 -9.78
CA THR A 39 -2.34 16.41 -10.47
C THR A 39 -1.02 15.91 -11.00
N ILE A 40 -0.30 15.15 -10.18
CA ILE A 40 0.80 14.34 -10.65
C ILE A 40 0.17 13.45 -11.70
N PRO A 41 0.54 13.58 -13.00
CA PRO A 41 0.02 12.68 -14.00
C PRO A 41 0.38 11.26 -13.54
N GLN A 42 -0.62 10.37 -13.54
CA GLN A 42 -0.46 8.97 -13.12
C GLN A 42 0.59 8.22 -13.97
N ASP A 43 1.05 8.86 -15.04
CA ASP A 43 2.10 8.43 -15.96
C ASP A 43 3.53 8.64 -15.42
N ALA A 44 3.71 9.28 -14.25
CA ALA A 44 5.03 9.43 -13.61
C ALA A 44 5.56 8.12 -12.97
N TYR A 45 4.87 6.99 -13.15
CA TYR A 45 5.27 5.66 -12.65
C TYR A 45 6.22 4.87 -13.58
N ALA A 46 6.68 5.46 -14.68
CA ALA A 46 7.72 4.86 -15.52
C ALA A 46 9.08 5.51 -15.18
N CYS A 47 10.05 4.83 -14.58
CA CYS A 47 10.46 3.45 -14.80
C CYS A 47 10.68 2.74 -13.46
N VAL A 48 9.75 1.88 -13.06
CA VAL A 48 10.15 0.73 -12.25
C VAL A 48 11.12 -0.04 -13.12
N SER A 49 12.41 -0.02 -12.76
CA SER A 49 13.38 -0.88 -13.39
C SER A 49 12.82 -2.30 -13.30
N PRO A 50 12.51 -2.98 -14.41
CA PRO A 50 12.10 -4.36 -14.33
C PRO A 50 13.31 -5.07 -13.75
N CYS A 51 13.18 -5.61 -12.54
CA CYS A 51 14.16 -6.56 -12.08
C CYS A 51 14.20 -7.64 -13.16
N ARG A 52 15.36 -7.79 -13.81
CA ARG A 52 15.41 -8.61 -15.03
C ARG A 52 15.17 -10.08 -14.74
N ASN A 53 15.31 -10.51 -13.48
CA ASN A 53 15.06 -11.87 -13.04
C ASN A 53 14.45 -11.85 -11.63
N THR A 54 13.15 -12.05 -11.50
CA THR A 54 12.60 -12.60 -10.25
C THR A 54 13.18 -13.99 -10.03
N LEU A 55 13.29 -14.39 -8.77
CA LEU A 55 13.93 -15.63 -8.36
C LEU A 55 12.88 -16.53 -7.70
N SER A 56 12.93 -17.82 -8.05
CA SER A 56 11.97 -18.80 -7.55
C SER A 56 12.16 -19.09 -6.07
N GLN A 57 11.13 -19.65 -5.43
CA GLN A 57 11.23 -20.20 -4.07
C GLN A 57 12.38 -21.21 -3.90
N GLY A 58 12.71 -21.95 -4.97
CA GLY A 58 13.81 -22.91 -4.98
C GLY A 58 15.19 -22.22 -4.90
N TYR A 59 15.36 -21.09 -5.58
CA TYR A 59 16.57 -20.28 -5.47
C TYR A 59 16.72 -19.77 -4.03
N TRP A 60 15.71 -19.08 -3.50
CA TRP A 60 15.77 -18.47 -2.18
C TRP A 60 16.02 -19.48 -1.06
N LYS A 61 15.36 -20.65 -1.12
CA LYS A 61 15.57 -21.75 -0.18
C LYS A 61 17.03 -22.24 -0.13
N ASN A 62 17.72 -22.21 -1.27
CA ASN A 62 19.07 -22.76 -1.40
C ASN A 62 20.17 -21.67 -1.28
N HIS A 63 19.80 -20.39 -1.13
CA HIS A 63 20.73 -19.26 -1.06
C HIS A 63 20.39 -18.31 0.10
N PRO A 64 20.38 -18.77 1.37
CA PRO A 64 20.07 -17.91 2.53
C PRO A 64 21.01 -16.71 2.65
N ASN A 65 22.28 -16.86 2.27
CA ASN A 65 23.27 -15.78 2.27
C ASN A 65 22.95 -14.65 1.27
N SER A 66 22.03 -14.89 0.32
CA SER A 66 21.61 -13.88 -0.66
C SER A 66 20.37 -13.10 -0.19
N TRP A 67 19.79 -13.41 0.97
CA TRP A 67 18.57 -12.75 1.43
C TRP A 67 18.89 -11.30 1.83
N PRO A 68 18.18 -10.30 1.27
CA PRO A 68 18.45 -8.89 1.54
C PRO A 68 17.88 -8.39 2.87
N VAL A 69 17.28 -9.29 3.67
CA VAL A 69 16.56 -8.98 4.91
C VAL A 69 16.83 -10.07 5.96
N ASP A 70 16.78 -9.70 7.24
CA ASP A 70 17.00 -10.62 8.37
C ASP A 70 15.76 -11.44 8.76
N GLY A 71 14.62 -11.18 8.12
CA GLY A 71 13.36 -11.86 8.40
C GLY A 71 12.19 -11.29 7.60
N LEU A 72 11.06 -11.97 7.66
CA LEU A 72 9.81 -11.58 6.98
C LEU A 72 8.63 -11.83 7.91
N THR A 73 7.63 -10.95 7.82
CA THR A 73 6.31 -11.21 8.39
C THR A 73 5.50 -12.01 7.38
N ILE A 74 4.95 -13.17 7.75
CA ILE A 74 4.07 -14.00 6.90
C ILE A 74 2.74 -14.16 7.62
N GLY A 75 1.64 -13.71 7.01
CA GLY A 75 0.31 -13.81 7.63
C GLY A 75 0.19 -13.01 8.93
N GLY A 76 0.97 -11.94 9.11
CA GLY A 76 1.03 -11.16 10.35
C GLY A 76 1.92 -11.75 11.46
N VAL A 77 2.57 -12.89 11.22
CA VAL A 77 3.54 -13.48 12.16
C VAL A 77 4.96 -13.19 11.68
N PRO A 78 5.84 -12.57 12.51
CA PRO A 78 7.24 -12.36 12.14
C PRO A 78 8.01 -13.68 12.25
N TYR A 79 8.87 -13.94 11.26
CA TYR A 79 9.79 -15.08 11.22
C TYR A 79 11.20 -14.61 10.89
N ASP A 80 12.20 -15.24 11.50
CA ASP A 80 13.60 -15.11 11.11
C ASP A 80 13.93 -15.96 9.86
N ILE A 81 15.15 -15.80 9.32
CA ILE A 81 15.60 -16.54 8.14
C ILE A 81 15.52 -18.06 8.35
N ASP A 82 15.94 -18.57 9.51
CA ASP A 82 16.01 -20.01 9.76
C ASP A 82 14.61 -20.63 9.77
N GLN A 83 13.65 -19.97 10.41
CA GLN A 83 12.25 -20.37 10.40
C GLN A 83 11.64 -20.31 9.00
N LEU A 84 11.95 -19.28 8.21
CA LEU A 84 11.45 -19.16 6.84
C LEU A 84 12.05 -20.26 5.92
N ILE A 85 13.31 -20.62 6.13
CA ILE A 85 13.95 -21.74 5.45
C ILE A 85 13.32 -23.07 5.86
N GLU A 86 12.97 -23.25 7.13
CA GLU A 86 12.24 -24.45 7.60
C GLU A 86 10.86 -24.55 6.94
N ILE A 87 10.13 -23.43 6.83
CA ILE A 87 8.87 -23.37 6.09
C ILE A 87 9.12 -23.81 4.65
N LEU A 88 10.08 -23.22 3.92
CA LEU A 88 10.39 -23.56 2.53
C LEU A 88 10.86 -25.02 2.33
N LYS A 89 11.43 -25.65 3.37
CA LYS A 89 11.85 -27.05 3.35
C LYS A 89 10.71 -28.01 3.66
N THR A 90 9.66 -27.55 4.33
CA THR A 90 8.51 -28.38 4.67
C THR A 90 7.74 -28.78 3.41
N PRO A 91 7.64 -30.07 3.06
CA PRO A 91 6.89 -30.48 1.88
C PRO A 91 5.39 -30.16 2.08
N PRO A 92 4.74 -29.40 1.19
CA PRO A 92 3.36 -28.96 1.44
C PRO A 92 2.34 -30.09 1.52
N LYS A 93 2.58 -31.24 0.86
CA LYS A 93 1.70 -32.43 0.89
C LYS A 93 0.21 -32.12 0.63
N GLY A 94 -0.07 -31.13 -0.23
CA GLY A 94 -1.43 -30.67 -0.57
C GLY A 94 -2.04 -29.67 0.42
N ASP A 95 -1.29 -29.20 1.41
CA ASP A 95 -1.70 -28.09 2.28
C ASP A 95 -1.57 -26.76 1.54
N ALA A 96 -2.71 -26.14 1.26
CA ALA A 96 -2.79 -24.87 0.55
C ALA A 96 -2.11 -23.72 1.31
N THR A 97 -2.03 -23.79 2.65
CA THR A 97 -1.36 -22.77 3.47
C THR A 97 0.15 -22.77 3.21
N TYR A 98 0.78 -23.95 3.18
CA TYR A 98 2.21 -24.09 2.85
C TYR A 98 2.49 -23.78 1.38
N ILE A 99 1.61 -24.22 0.45
CA ILE A 99 1.74 -23.88 -0.98
C ILE A 99 1.78 -22.36 -1.17
N LEU A 100 0.84 -21.63 -0.56
CA LEU A 100 0.79 -20.17 -0.65
C LEU A 100 1.97 -19.51 0.06
N ALA A 101 2.34 -20.00 1.26
CA ALA A 101 3.44 -19.44 2.04
C ALA A 101 4.78 -19.52 1.30
N HIS A 102 5.09 -20.63 0.64
CA HIS A 102 6.36 -20.75 -0.07
C HIS A 102 6.48 -19.71 -1.20
N GLN A 103 5.39 -19.50 -1.95
CA GLN A 103 5.37 -18.51 -3.03
C GLN A 103 5.37 -17.07 -2.52
N LEU A 104 4.69 -16.82 -1.39
CA LEU A 104 4.71 -15.51 -0.73
C LEU A 104 6.10 -15.13 -0.24
N ILE A 105 6.84 -16.07 0.37
CA ILE A 105 8.22 -15.84 0.83
C ILE A 105 9.09 -15.42 -0.35
N ALA A 106 9.05 -16.16 -1.46
CA ALA A 106 9.80 -15.83 -2.66
C ALA A 106 9.40 -14.47 -3.25
N ALA A 107 8.10 -14.15 -3.28
CA ALA A 107 7.62 -12.89 -3.83
C ALA A 107 8.09 -11.68 -3.00
N LYS A 108 8.09 -11.80 -1.67
CA LYS A 108 8.61 -10.77 -0.78
C LYS A 108 10.11 -10.56 -0.93
N LEU A 109 10.88 -11.63 -1.08
CA LEU A 109 12.33 -11.53 -1.32
C LEU A 109 12.63 -10.89 -2.69
N ASN A 110 11.82 -11.20 -3.72
CA ASN A 110 11.90 -10.54 -5.01
C ASN A 110 11.66 -9.02 -4.90
N VAL A 111 10.62 -8.61 -4.17
CA VAL A 111 10.38 -7.17 -3.90
C VAL A 111 11.54 -6.56 -3.10
N ALA A 112 12.09 -7.29 -2.13
CA ALA A 112 13.20 -6.80 -1.30
C ALA A 112 14.51 -6.58 -2.10
N ILE A 113 14.72 -7.29 -3.21
CA ILE A 113 15.82 -7.00 -4.16
C ILE A 113 15.48 -5.95 -5.21
N GLY A 114 14.35 -5.25 -5.06
CA GLY A 114 13.94 -4.13 -5.91
C GLY A 114 13.02 -4.49 -7.08
N CYS A 115 12.43 -5.69 -7.10
CA CYS A 115 11.38 -6.00 -8.07
C CYS A 115 10.09 -5.21 -7.78
N PRO A 116 9.31 -4.82 -8.81
CA PRO A 116 7.96 -4.34 -8.60
C PRO A 116 7.11 -5.41 -7.90
N PRO A 117 6.15 -5.02 -7.02
CA PRO A 117 5.20 -5.96 -6.47
C PRO A 117 4.29 -6.54 -7.56
N PRO A 118 3.83 -7.80 -7.43
CA PRO A 118 2.88 -8.40 -8.36
C PRO A 118 1.49 -7.77 -8.19
N ILE A 119 1.06 -6.99 -9.19
CA ILE A 119 -0.25 -6.32 -9.21
C ILE A 119 -1.09 -6.87 -10.36
N VAL A 120 -2.31 -7.35 -10.06
CA VAL A 120 -3.30 -7.80 -11.05
C VAL A 120 -4.60 -7.03 -10.83
N ASN A 121 -5.08 -6.32 -11.86
CA ASN A 121 -6.31 -5.51 -11.79
C ASN A 121 -6.36 -4.58 -10.57
N GLY A 122 -5.23 -3.92 -10.25
CA GLY A 122 -5.10 -3.03 -9.10
C GLY A 122 -4.97 -3.74 -7.74
N THR A 123 -4.95 -5.07 -7.70
CA THR A 123 -4.79 -5.86 -6.47
C THR A 123 -3.33 -6.30 -6.30
N ASN A 124 -2.71 -5.98 -5.16
CA ASN A 124 -1.40 -6.50 -4.79
C ASN A 124 -1.53 -7.96 -4.28
N LEU A 125 -0.91 -8.90 -5.00
CA LEU A 125 -1.03 -10.33 -4.69
C LEU A 125 -0.30 -10.72 -3.39
N ILE A 126 0.75 -9.98 -3.00
CA ILE A 126 1.48 -10.21 -1.74
C ILE A 126 0.58 -9.88 -0.55
N GLU A 127 -0.09 -8.72 -0.59
CA GLU A 127 -1.02 -8.30 0.47
C GLU A 127 -2.19 -9.29 0.59
N LYS A 128 -2.75 -9.72 -0.55
CA LYS A 128 -3.83 -10.72 -0.57
C LYS A 128 -3.40 -12.05 0.06
N ALA A 129 -2.16 -12.47 -0.18
CA ALA A 129 -1.62 -13.70 0.38
C ALA A 129 -1.40 -13.58 1.88
N ASP A 130 -0.89 -12.44 2.36
CA ASP A 130 -0.77 -12.16 3.80
C ASP A 130 -2.13 -12.13 4.51
N GLU A 131 -3.15 -11.52 3.91
CA GLU A 131 -4.51 -11.52 4.46
C GLU A 131 -5.03 -12.95 4.64
N LEU A 132 -4.90 -13.79 3.61
CA LEU A 132 -5.33 -15.18 3.67
C LEU A 132 -4.55 -15.99 4.71
N LEU A 133 -3.23 -15.82 4.81
CA LEU A 133 -2.42 -16.55 5.79
C LEU A 133 -2.59 -16.03 7.22
N ARG A 134 -3.07 -14.79 7.39
CA ARG A 134 -3.47 -14.25 8.70
C ARG A 134 -4.76 -14.89 9.19
N GLU A 135 -5.74 -15.09 8.31
CA GLU A 135 -7.00 -15.75 8.63
C GLU A 135 -6.82 -17.28 8.76
N TYR A 136 -5.93 -17.86 7.96
CA TYR A 136 -5.65 -19.29 7.91
C TYR A 136 -4.15 -19.55 8.09
N PRO A 137 -3.68 -19.65 9.36
CA PRO A 137 -2.27 -19.92 9.67
C PRO A 137 -1.74 -21.21 9.05
N LEU A 138 -0.41 -21.34 8.98
CA LEU A 138 0.27 -22.52 8.43
C LEU A 138 -0.19 -23.80 9.13
N GLY A 139 -0.49 -24.84 8.36
CA GLY A 139 -0.98 -26.12 8.87
C GLY A 139 -2.47 -26.15 9.24
N SER A 140 -3.18 -25.02 9.11
CA SER A 140 -4.63 -24.97 9.31
C SER A 140 -5.37 -25.76 8.21
N ARG A 141 -6.68 -25.94 8.39
CA ARG A 141 -7.53 -26.71 7.46
C ARG A 141 -8.64 -25.82 6.89
N PRO A 142 -8.34 -24.92 5.93
CA PRO A 142 -9.35 -24.08 5.30
C PRO A 142 -10.43 -24.90 4.59
N SER A 143 -11.58 -24.28 4.36
CA SER A 143 -12.65 -24.89 3.54
C SER A 143 -12.16 -25.13 2.11
N LYS A 144 -12.86 -26.01 1.36
CA LYS A 144 -12.48 -26.34 -0.03
C LYS A 144 -12.35 -25.09 -0.91
N ASN A 145 -13.29 -24.15 -0.80
CA ASN A 145 -13.29 -22.92 -1.59
C ASN A 145 -12.09 -22.02 -1.25
N VAL A 146 -11.73 -21.93 0.03
CA VAL A 146 -10.57 -21.15 0.48
C VAL A 146 -9.27 -21.80 0.01
N LYS A 147 -9.17 -23.14 0.08
CA LYS A 147 -8.01 -23.86 -0.46
C LYS A 147 -7.81 -23.57 -1.94
N THR A 148 -8.89 -23.58 -2.73
CA THR A 148 -8.84 -23.22 -4.15
C THR A 148 -8.37 -21.77 -4.35
N ALA A 149 -8.90 -20.82 -3.58
CA ALA A 149 -8.45 -19.42 -3.65
C ALA A 149 -6.95 -19.27 -3.32
N MET A 150 -6.47 -19.96 -2.28
CA MET A 150 -5.07 -19.97 -1.89
C MET A 150 -4.17 -20.57 -2.98
N THR A 151 -4.55 -21.71 -3.58
CA THR A 151 -3.75 -22.34 -4.64
C THR A 151 -3.73 -21.50 -5.92
N THR A 152 -4.85 -20.90 -6.31
CA THR A 152 -4.91 -19.98 -7.46
C THR A 152 -4.04 -18.75 -7.23
N LEU A 153 -4.04 -18.20 -6.01
CA LEU A 153 -3.16 -17.08 -5.68
C LEU A 153 -1.68 -17.51 -5.70
N ALA A 154 -1.38 -18.71 -5.19
CA ALA A 154 -0.03 -19.27 -5.22
C ALA A 154 0.48 -19.51 -6.64
N GLU A 155 -0.38 -19.94 -7.57
CA GLU A 155 -0.04 -20.07 -8.99
C GLU A 155 0.37 -18.73 -9.61
N LYS A 156 -0.39 -17.66 -9.34
CA LYS A 156 -0.04 -16.32 -9.84
C LYS A 156 1.27 -15.79 -9.24
N LEU A 157 1.52 -16.08 -7.96
CA LEU A 157 2.79 -15.75 -7.32
C LEU A 157 3.94 -16.60 -7.87
N ASP A 158 3.71 -17.87 -8.20
CA ASP A 158 4.69 -18.72 -8.88
C ASP A 158 5.06 -18.13 -10.25
N ASP A 159 4.07 -17.72 -11.04
CA ASP A 159 4.32 -17.08 -12.33
C ASP A 159 5.16 -15.81 -12.17
N TYR A 160 4.80 -14.94 -11.22
CA TYR A 160 5.61 -13.78 -10.86
C TYR A 160 7.05 -14.15 -10.47
N ASN A 161 7.21 -15.12 -9.57
CA ASN A 161 8.52 -15.56 -9.04
C ASN A 161 9.41 -16.22 -10.10
N ASN A 162 8.82 -16.70 -11.19
CA ASN A 162 9.53 -17.29 -12.33
C ASN A 162 9.61 -16.34 -13.54
N GLY A 163 9.23 -15.07 -13.38
CA GLY A 163 9.31 -14.05 -14.43
C GLY A 163 8.32 -14.28 -15.58
N LYS A 164 7.26 -15.06 -15.34
CA LYS A 164 6.20 -15.35 -16.31
C LYS A 164 5.08 -14.32 -16.20
N PRO A 165 4.25 -14.16 -17.25
CA PRO A 165 3.02 -13.40 -17.16
C PRO A 165 2.09 -13.96 -16.08
N TYR A 166 1.56 -13.09 -15.22
CA TYR A 166 0.59 -13.43 -14.17
C TYR A 166 -0.62 -12.51 -14.36
N ASN A 167 -1.73 -13.02 -14.89
CA ASN A 167 -2.95 -12.26 -15.17
C ASN A 167 -4.15 -12.70 -14.32
#